data_AF-A0A3D4D5I2-F1
#
_entry.id   AF-A0A3D4D5I2-F1
#
_cell.length_a   1.000
_cell.length_b   1.000
_cell.length_c   1.000
_cell.angle_alpha   90.00
_cell.angle_beta   90.00
_cell.angle_gamma   90.00
#
_symmetry.space_group_name_H-M   'P 1'
#
loop_
_entity.id
_entity.type
_entity.pdbx_description
1 polymer ?
#
loop_
_entity_poly.entity_id
_entity_poly.type
_entity_poly.pdbx_seq_one_letter_code
_entity_poly.pdbx_strand_id
1 'polypeptide(L)' 'MEIYGTIQFRLILPHIPGFQQEPLPEPVCSRSPECKDCPYPRHGFLCWGADGTCLRSRMNEINEKKEDNDHDERSFE' A
#
# COMPACT_ATOMS: atom_id res chain seq x y z
N MET A 1 -30.41 -37.09 25.71
CA MET A 1 -30.37 -35.61 25.73
C MET A 1 -29.40 -35.18 24.65
N GLU A 2 -29.90 -35.03 23.44
CA GLU A 2 -29.11 -34.75 22.24
C GLU A 2 -29.02 -33.24 22.06
N ILE A 3 -27.83 -32.67 22.17
CA ILE A 3 -27.61 -31.26 21.88
C ILE A 3 -27.40 -31.10 20.37
N TYR A 4 -28.50 -30.82 19.68
CA TYR A 4 -28.51 -30.30 18.32
C TYR A 4 -27.63 -29.05 18.26
N GLY A 5 -26.58 -29.09 17.44
CA GLY A 5 -25.65 -27.99 17.27
C GLY A 5 -25.01 -28.02 15.89
N THR A 6 -25.81 -28.18 14.84
CA THR A 6 -25.38 -27.96 13.45
C THR A 6 -25.12 -26.47 13.22
N ILE A 7 -23.96 -25.98 13.63
CA ILE A 7 -23.47 -24.67 13.23
C ILE A 7 -22.94 -24.80 11.81
N GLN A 8 -23.84 -24.70 10.84
CA GLN A 8 -23.46 -24.50 9.45
C GLN A 8 -23.02 -23.04 9.29
N PHE A 9 -21.72 -22.78 9.47
CA PHE A 9 -21.10 -21.51 9.06
C PHE A 9 -21.15 -21.38 7.53
N ARG A 10 -22.34 -21.08 6.99
CA ARG A 10 -22.49 -20.53 5.64
C ARG A 10 -22.16 -19.04 5.70
N LEU A 11 -20.86 -18.74 5.69
CA LEU A 11 -20.35 -17.46 5.18
C LEU A 11 -20.52 -17.45 3.65
N ILE A 12 -21.76 -17.62 3.18
CA ILE A 12 -22.11 -17.35 1.80
C ILE A 12 -22.66 -15.95 1.84
N LEU A 13 -21.80 -14.97 1.58
CA LEU A 13 -22.26 -13.65 1.20
C LEU A 13 -23.23 -13.87 0.03
N PRO A 14 -24.54 -13.55 0.17
CA PRO A 14 -25.45 -13.73 -0.94
C PRO A 14 -24.90 -12.87 -2.07
N HIS A 15 -24.56 -13.51 -3.19
CA HIS A 15 -24.35 -12.80 -4.45
C HIS A 15 -25.70 -12.15 -4.75
N ILE A 16 -25.88 -10.88 -4.39
CA ILE A 16 -27.13 -10.17 -4.66
C ILE A 16 -27.12 -9.90 -6.17
N PRO A 17 -27.94 -10.61 -6.97
CA PRO A 17 -27.97 -10.38 -8.41
C PRO A 17 -28.46 -8.95 -8.65
N GLY A 18 -27.63 -8.12 -9.28
CA GLY A 18 -27.91 -6.69 -9.51
C GLY A 18 -27.20 -5.72 -8.55
N PHE A 19 -26.47 -6.21 -7.54
CA PHE A 19 -25.57 -5.35 -6.76
C PHE A 19 -24.27 -5.14 -7.53
N GLN A 20 -24.29 -4.17 -8.44
CA GLN A 20 -23.06 -3.62 -9.01
C GLN A 20 -22.44 -2.73 -7.94
N GLN A 21 -21.33 -3.16 -7.33
CA GLN A 21 -20.54 -2.26 -6.51
C GLN A 21 -20.06 -1.13 -7.42
N GLU A 22 -20.51 0.09 -7.16
CA GLU A 22 -19.88 1.27 -7.76
C GLU A 22 -18.39 1.21 -7.37
N PRO A 23 -17.47 1.31 -8.33
CA PRO A 23 -16.05 1.26 -8.01
C PRO A 23 -15.75 2.35 -6.98
N LEU A 24 -15.24 1.92 -5.81
CA LEU A 24 -14.87 2.86 -4.75
C LEU A 24 -13.87 3.87 -5.31
N PRO A 25 -13.94 5.14 -4.88
CA PRO A 25 -12.96 6.13 -5.29
C PRO A 25 -11.56 5.61 -4.94
N GLU A 26 -10.61 5.81 -5.86
CA GLU A 26 -9.25 5.38 -5.60
C GLU A 26 -8.72 6.05 -4.32
N PRO A 27 -7.97 5.32 -3.48
CA PRO A 27 -7.32 5.92 -2.33
C PRO A 27 -6.31 6.96 -2.82
N VAL A 28 -6.50 8.21 -2.42
CA VAL A 28 -5.57 9.32 -2.68
C VAL A 28 -4.99 9.77 -1.35
N CYS A 29 -3.66 9.79 -1.28
CA CYS A 29 -2.92 10.24 -0.12
C CYS A 29 -2.82 11.78 -0.18
N SER A 30 -3.55 12.48 0.69
CA SER A 30 -3.62 13.96 0.73
C SER A 30 -2.58 14.60 1.65
N ARG A 31 -1.69 13.80 2.24
CA ARG A 31 -0.80 14.23 3.32
C ARG A 31 0.44 15.01 2.86
N SER A 32 0.90 14.76 1.64
CA SER A 32 2.01 15.48 1.02
C SER A 32 1.72 15.68 -0.48
N PRO A 33 2.13 16.81 -1.09
CA PRO A 33 2.07 16.99 -2.54
C PRO A 33 2.90 15.94 -3.31
N GLU A 34 3.93 15.37 -2.68
CA GLU A 34 4.82 14.36 -3.29
C GLU A 34 4.10 13.02 -3.53
N CYS A 35 3.00 12.79 -2.81
CA CYS A 35 2.15 11.61 -2.96
C CYS A 35 1.32 11.65 -4.25
N LYS A 36 1.25 12.80 -4.93
CA LYS A 36 0.58 12.92 -6.22
C LYS A 36 1.30 12.04 -7.25
N ASP A 37 0.53 11.23 -7.97
CA ASP A 37 1.02 10.31 -8.99
C ASP A 37 2.04 9.27 -8.49
N CYS A 38 2.12 9.03 -7.16
CA CYS A 38 3.05 8.09 -6.55
C CYS A 38 2.89 6.67 -7.12
N PRO A 39 3.99 6.00 -7.57
CA PRO A 39 3.91 4.61 -8.05
C PRO A 39 3.71 3.62 -6.89
N TYR A 40 3.89 4.08 -5.65
CA TYR A 40 3.71 3.30 -4.44
C TYR A 40 2.26 3.40 -3.90
N PRO A 41 1.81 2.39 -3.13
CA PRO A 41 0.47 2.40 -2.55
C PRO A 41 0.18 3.66 -1.74
N ARG A 42 -0.96 4.30 -2.02
CA ARG A 42 -1.38 5.58 -1.42
C ARG A 42 -2.23 5.39 -0.16
N HIS A 43 -1.98 4.34 0.62
CA HIS A 43 -2.83 3.97 1.74
C HIS A 43 -2.05 3.85 3.06
N GLY A 44 -2.43 4.64 4.06
CA GLY A 44 -1.96 4.47 5.43
C GLY A 44 -0.42 4.46 5.55
N PHE A 45 0.08 3.59 6.41
CA PHE A 45 1.52 3.36 6.64
C PHE A 45 2.27 2.85 5.40
N LEU A 46 1.58 2.45 4.33
CA LEU A 46 2.22 2.11 3.05
C LEU A 46 2.55 3.37 2.23
N CYS A 47 1.78 4.45 2.39
CA CYS A 47 2.06 5.73 1.71
C CYS A 47 3.18 6.50 2.42
N TRP A 48 3.26 6.43 3.75
CA TRP A 48 4.14 7.27 4.56
C TRP A 48 4.87 6.52 5.68
N GLY A 49 6.07 7.00 6.00
CA GLY A 49 6.84 6.55 7.16
C GLY A 49 6.36 7.15 8.48
N ALA A 50 6.99 6.75 9.59
CA ALA A 50 6.74 7.30 10.92
C ALA A 50 7.10 8.80 11.03
N ASP A 51 8.05 9.23 10.21
CA ASP A 51 8.48 10.61 9.98
C ASP A 51 7.48 11.43 9.15
N GLY A 52 6.45 10.79 8.60
CA GLY A 52 5.43 11.45 7.79
C GLY A 52 5.84 11.72 6.34
N THR A 53 7.06 11.33 5.95
CA THR A 53 7.55 11.49 4.57
C THR A 53 6.88 10.48 3.63
N CYS A 54 6.76 10.86 2.36
CA CYS A 54 6.25 9.97 1.32
C CYS A 54 7.23 8.82 1.07
N LEU A 55 6.71 7.60 0.86
CA LEU A 55 7.54 6.44 0.50
C LEU A 55 8.36 6.68 -0.77
N ARG A 56 7.83 7.45 -1.74
CA ARG A 56 8.57 7.83 -2.94
C ARG A 56 9.83 8.63 -2.60
N SER A 57 9.70 9.68 -1.78
CA SER A 57 10.83 10.52 -1.39
C SER A 57 11.89 9.68 -0.70
N ARG A 58 11.48 8.79 0.20
CA ARG A 58 12.38 7.84 0.87
C ARG A 58 13.09 6.90 -0.11
N MET A 59 12.40 6.39 -1.13
CA MET A 59 13.05 5.54 -2.14
C MET A 59 14.04 6.32 -3.00
N ASN A 60 13.72 7.56 -3.37
CA ASN A 60 14.63 8.40 -4.14
C ASN A 60 15.95 8.61 -3.38
N GLU A 61 15.89 8.96 -2.09
CA GLU A 61 17.09 9.07 -1.25
C GLU A 61 17.90 7.76 -1.19
N ILE A 62 17.23 6.61 -1.16
CA ILE A 62 17.88 5.30 -1.15
C ILE A 62 18.58 5.01 -2.47
N ASN A 63 18.03 5.48 -3.60
CA ASN A 63 18.61 5.30 -4.91
C ASN A 63 19.78 6.25 -5.14
N GLU A 64 19.63 7.53 -4.80
CA GLU A 64 20.71 8.53 -4.84
C GLU A 64 21.92 8.06 -4.03
N LYS A 65 21.71 7.58 -2.80
CA LYS A 65 22.78 7.02 -1.98
C LYS A 65 23.47 5.83 -2.63
N LYS A 66 22.77 4.98 -3.39
CA LYS A 66 23.45 3.86 -4.08
C LYS A 66 24.36 4.36 -5.19
N GLU A 67 23.90 5.34 -5.96
CA GLU A 67 24.69 5.91 -7.06
C GLU A 67 25.99 6.55 -6.55
N ASP A 68 25.96 7.22 -5.40
CA ASP A 68 27.15 7.79 -4.77
C ASP A 68 28.16 6.70 -4.33
N ASN A 69 27.67 5.62 -3.70
CA ASN A 69 28.53 4.52 -3.26
C ASN A 69 29.17 3.78 -4.46
N ASP A 70 28.43 3.58 -5.55
CA ASP A 70 28.94 2.94 -6.76
C ASP A 70 30.02 3.79 -7.46
N HIS A 71 29.95 5.12 -7.34
CA HIS A 71 30.95 6.04 -7.86
C HIS A 71 32.25 6.03 -7.04
N ASP A 72 32.15 5.95 -5.71
CA ASP A 72 33.31 5.86 -4.83
C ASP A 72 34.03 4.51 -4.94
N GLU A 73 33.31 3.41 -5.18
CA GLU A 73 33.91 2.08 -5.33
C GLU A 73 34.70 1.93 -6.65
N ARG A 74 34.28 2.60 -7.73
CA ARG A 74 34.99 2.61 -9.02
C ARG A 74 36.25 3.49 -9.04
N SER A 75 36.41 4.42 -8.10
CA SER A 75 37.59 5.30 -8.05
C SER A 75 38.85 4.66 -7.44
N PHE A 76 38.78 3.38 -7.03
CA PHE A 76 39.91 2.64 -6.48
C PHE A 76 40.51 1.58 -7.42
N GLU A 77 40.10 1.51 -8.70
CA GLU A 77 40.77 0.69 -9.74
C GLU A 77 41.72 1.50 -10.62
#